data_AF-A0A4Q8LQX4-F1
#
_entry.id   AF-A0A4Q8LQX4-F1
#
_cell.length_a   1.000
_cell.length_b   1.000
_cell.length_c   1.000
_cell.angle_alpha   90.00
_cell.angle_beta   90.00
_cell.angle_gamma   90.00
#
_symmetry.space_group_name_H-M   'P 1'
#
loop_
_entity.id
_entity.type
_entity.pdbx_description
1 polymer ?
#
loop_
_entity_poly.entity_id
_entity_poly.type
_entity_poly.pdbx_seq_one_letter_code
_entity_poly.pdbx_strand_id
1 'polypeptide(L)'
;MGFNLQQVIDLFAGSGRYHRNGEEFFSTSSWVQVLLGQGIVPQREHPLLAAVPAPQIQQFVGRVAQVLDHCVAAMPPHEQFIARTCAAPPPRVS
;
A
#
# COMPACT_ATOMS: atom_id res chain seq x y z
N MET A 1 22.39 -2.79 -15.52
CA MET A 1 21.70 -1.76 -16.34
C MET A 1 20.55 -1.26 -15.50
N GLY A 2 20.71 -0.08 -14.89
CA GLY A 2 19.88 0.36 -13.76
C GLY A 2 18.49 0.84 -14.19
N PHE A 3 17.48 0.46 -13.42
CA PHE A 3 16.16 1.08 -13.45
C PHE A 3 16.28 2.57 -13.13
N ASN A 4 15.76 3.45 -14.00
CA ASN A 4 15.65 4.87 -13.69
C ASN A 4 14.22 5.16 -13.17
N LEU A 5 14.12 6.01 -12.15
CA LEU A 5 12.86 6.54 -11.61
C LEU A 5 11.93 7.08 -12.71
N GLN A 6 12.48 7.75 -13.73
CA GLN A 6 11.68 8.25 -14.85
C GLN A 6 10.91 7.11 -15.55
N GLN A 7 11.55 5.96 -15.77
CA GLN A 7 10.91 4.81 -16.41
C GLN A 7 9.79 4.22 -15.55
N VAL A 8 9.96 4.24 -14.22
CA VAL A 8 8.93 3.80 -13.27
C VAL A 8 7.70 4.72 -13.33
N ILE A 9 7.93 6.03 -13.29
CA ILE A 9 6.87 7.04 -13.35
C ILE A 9 6.10 6.92 -14.67
N ASP A 10 6.81 6.85 -15.80
CA ASP A 10 6.18 6.78 -17.12
C ASP A 10 5.36 5.50 -17.30
N LEU A 11 5.90 4.35 -16.85
CA LEU A 11 5.20 3.07 -16.94
C LEU A 11 3.92 3.05 -16.09
N PHE A 12 4.02 3.58 -14.88
CA PHE A 12 2.90 3.64 -13.95
C PHE A 12 1.84 4.64 -14.41
N ALA A 13 2.23 5.85 -14.80
CA ALA A 13 1.31 6.87 -15.31
C ALA A 13 0.57 6.40 -16.58
N GLY A 14 1.24 5.65 -17.47
CA GLY A 14 0.63 5.19 -18.70
C GLY A 14 -0.32 4.00 -18.55
N SER A 15 -0.05 3.07 -17.63
CA SER A 15 -0.73 1.76 -17.62
C SER A 15 -1.01 1.17 -16.23
N GLY A 16 -0.60 1.86 -15.16
CA GLY A 16 -0.69 1.36 -13.78
C GLY A 16 0.22 0.16 -13.51
N ARG A 17 1.14 -0.15 -14.44
CA ARG A 17 2.05 -1.29 -14.32
C ARG A 17 3.35 -0.88 -13.64
N TYR A 18 3.96 -1.85 -13.01
CA TYR A 18 5.29 -1.76 -12.44
C TYR A 18 6.06 -3.02 -12.82
N HIS A 19 7.35 -2.87 -13.13
CA HIS A 19 8.23 -4.00 -13.38
C HIS A 19 9.28 -4.03 -12.28
N ARG A 20 9.36 -5.13 -11.53
CA ARG A 20 10.35 -5.32 -10.47
C ARG A 20 11.58 -5.97 -11.07
N ASN A 21 12.72 -5.29 -11.07
CA ASN A 21 13.99 -5.99 -11.21
C ASN A 21 14.29 -6.64 -9.85
N GLY A 22 14.57 -7.94 -9.82
CA GLY A 22 14.58 -8.79 -8.62
C GLY A 22 15.50 -8.38 -7.46
N GLU A 23 16.23 -7.28 -7.55
CA GLU A 23 17.14 -6.71 -6.55
C GLU A 23 16.55 -5.51 -5.77
N GLU A 24 15.27 -5.18 -5.96
CA GLU A 24 14.67 -4.01 -5.32
C GLU A 24 14.20 -4.25 -3.87
N PHE A 25 14.59 -3.34 -2.97
CA PHE A 25 14.13 -3.28 -1.57
C PHE A 25 12.65 -2.89 -1.44
N PHE A 26 12.14 -2.09 -2.37
CA PHE A 26 10.73 -1.72 -2.39
C PHE A 26 9.89 -2.82 -3.01
N SER A 27 8.81 -3.19 -2.31
CA SER A 27 7.79 -4.05 -2.89
C SER A 27 6.97 -3.29 -3.92
N THR A 28 6.32 -4.01 -4.84
CA THR A 28 5.41 -3.41 -5.82
C THR A 28 4.31 -2.58 -5.17
N SER A 29 3.73 -3.03 -4.05
CA SER A 29 2.70 -2.29 -3.33
C SER A 29 3.22 -0.97 -2.75
N SER A 30 4.48 -0.92 -2.32
CA SER A 30 5.13 0.31 -1.85
C SER A 30 5.22 1.36 -2.96
N TRP A 31 5.60 0.96 -4.18
CA TRP A 31 5.65 1.88 -5.32
C TRP A 31 4.28 2.40 -5.71
N VAL A 32 3.27 1.54 -5.73
CA VAL A 32 1.88 1.96 -6.00
C VAL A 32 1.42 2.99 -4.96
N GLN A 33 1.69 2.76 -3.68
CA GLN A 33 1.33 3.69 -2.60
C GLN A 33 2.06 5.04 -2.73
N VAL A 34 3.37 5.03 -3.02
CA VAL A 34 4.16 6.26 -3.19
C VAL A 34 3.65 7.05 -4.40
N LEU A 35 3.52 6.40 -5.57
CA LEU A 35 3.15 7.10 -6.81
C LEU A 35 1.73 7.66 -6.72
N LEU A 36 0.76 6.89 -6.21
CA LEU A 36 -0.60 7.38 -5.97
C LEU A 36 -0.61 8.50 -4.91
N GLY A 37 0.14 8.34 -3.82
CA GLY A 37 0.24 9.35 -2.75
C GLY A 37 0.88 10.66 -3.20
N GLN A 38 1.74 10.62 -4.23
CA GLN A 38 2.34 11.78 -4.88
C GLN A 38 1.48 12.34 -6.03
N GLY A 39 0.25 11.83 -6.22
CA GLY A 39 -0.70 12.33 -7.23
C GLY A 39 -0.47 11.81 -8.65
N ILE A 40 0.41 10.81 -8.83
CA ILE A 40 0.60 10.17 -10.14
C ILE A 40 -0.51 9.12 -10.29
N VAL A 41 -1.51 9.43 -11.11
CA VAL A 41 -2.65 8.54 -11.35
C VAL A 41 -2.52 7.89 -12.73
N PRO A 42 -2.64 6.54 -12.83
CA PRO A 42 -2.63 5.85 -14.12
C PRO A 42 -3.76 6.33 -15.04
N GLN A 43 -3.43 6.59 -16.31
CA GLN A 43 -4.41 7.01 -17.31
C GLN A 43 -5.20 5.84 -17.90
N ARG A 44 -4.73 4.62 -17.72
CA ARG A 44 -5.37 3.41 -18.25
C ARG A 44 -5.43 2.33 -17.20
N GLU A 45 -6.57 1.67 -17.18
CA GLU A 45 -6.84 0.51 -16.34
C GLU A 45 -6.46 -0.79 -17.07
N HIS A 46 -6.39 -1.91 -16.34
CA HIS A 46 -6.13 -3.20 -16.95
C HIS A 46 -7.37 -3.67 -17.76
N PRO A 47 -7.23 -4.13 -19.03
CA PRO A 47 -8.38 -4.53 -19.87
C PRO A 47 -9.29 -5.60 -19.27
N LEU A 48 -8.74 -6.45 -18.39
CA LEU A 48 -9.52 -7.46 -17.66
C LEU A 48 -10.64 -6.85 -16.79
N LEU A 49 -10.51 -5.60 -16.36
CA LEU A 49 -11.55 -4.92 -15.58
C LEU A 49 -12.82 -4.68 -16.40
N ALA A 50 -12.73 -4.61 -17.74
CA ALA A 50 -13.90 -4.48 -18.60
C ALA A 50 -14.86 -5.69 -18.50
N ALA A 51 -14.35 -6.85 -18.09
CA ALA A 51 -15.15 -8.05 -17.89
C ALA A 51 -15.78 -8.14 -16.49
N VAL A 52 -15.44 -7.24 -15.58
CA VAL A 52 -15.90 -7.28 -14.17
C VAL A 52 -17.03 -6.27 -13.97
N PRO A 53 -18.23 -6.69 -13.56
CA PRO A 53 -19.32 -5.77 -13.25
C PRO A 53 -18.96 -4.80 -12.12
N ALA A 54 -19.24 -3.51 -12.30
CA ALA A 54 -18.97 -2.48 -11.30
C ALA A 54 -19.51 -2.81 -9.89
N PRO A 55 -20.73 -3.37 -9.71
CA PRO A 55 -21.21 -3.76 -8.38
C PRO A 55 -20.33 -4.81 -7.69
N GLN A 56 -19.73 -5.71 -8.45
CA GLN A 56 -18.83 -6.74 -7.92
C GLN A 56 -17.52 -6.11 -7.43
N ILE A 57 -16.99 -5.12 -8.15
CA ILE A 57 -15.80 -4.34 -7.73
C ILE A 57 -16.10 -3.61 -6.43
N GLN A 58 -17.23 -2.89 -6.36
CA GLN A 58 -17.64 -2.15 -5.16
C GLN A 58 -17.81 -3.08 -3.96
N GLN A 59 -18.47 -4.23 -4.16
CA GLN A 59 -18.63 -5.22 -3.10
C GLN A 59 -17.28 -5.77 -2.62
N PHE A 60 -16.36 -6.05 -3.55
CA PHE A 60 -15.01 -6.52 -3.20
C PHE A 60 -14.25 -5.50 -2.35
N VAL A 61 -14.17 -4.24 -2.79
CA VAL A 61 -13.50 -3.17 -2.06
C VAL A 61 -14.17 -2.93 -0.70
N GLY A 62 -15.50 -2.95 -0.65
CA GLY A 62 -16.25 -2.82 0.60
C GLY A 62 -15.92 -3.91 1.62
N ARG A 63 -15.80 -5.17 1.18
CA ARG A 63 -15.38 -6.28 2.07
C ARG A 63 -13.96 -6.09 2.59
N VAL A 64 -13.03 -5.60 1.76
CA VAL A 64 -11.66 -5.32 2.20
C VAL A 64 -11.65 -4.24 3.28
N ALA A 65 -12.42 -3.17 3.11
CA ALA A 65 -12.55 -2.11 4.11
C ALA A 65 -13.09 -2.67 5.44
N GLN A 66 -14.14 -3.50 5.40
CA GLN A 66 -14.71 -4.12 6.60
C GLN A 66 -13.71 -4.99 7.36
N VAL A 67 -12.90 -5.78 6.64
CA VAL A 67 -11.85 -6.60 7.27
C VAL A 67 -10.82 -5.71 7.97
N LEU A 68 -10.40 -4.62 7.34
CA LEU A 68 -9.47 -3.67 7.94
C LEU A 68 -10.06 -3.03 9.21
N ASP A 69 -11.32 -2.59 9.16
CA ASP A 69 -12.01 -2.00 10.31
C ASP A 69 -12.09 -2.98 11.47
N HIS A 70 -12.40 -4.25 11.20
CA HIS A 70 -12.45 -5.29 12.23
C HIS A 70 -11.08 -5.57 12.84
N CYS A 71 -10.02 -5.61 12.02
CA CYS A 71 -8.66 -5.76 12.50
C CYS A 71 -8.25 -4.59 13.40
N VAL A 72 -8.51 -3.34 12.99
CA VAL A 72 -8.18 -2.15 13.78
C VAL A 72 -8.97 -2.12 15.10
N ALA A 73 -10.26 -2.45 15.07
CA ALA A 73 -11.10 -2.49 16.27
C ALA A 73 -10.63 -3.53 17.30
N ALA A 74 -9.96 -4.61 16.85
CA ALA A 74 -9.42 -5.64 17.73
C ALA A 74 -8.05 -5.26 18.34
N MET A 75 -7.39 -4.21 17.84
CA MET A 75 -6.08 -3.78 18.33
C MET A 75 -6.22 -2.91 19.58
N PRO A 76 -5.41 -3.12 20.63
CA PRO A 76 -5.34 -2.18 21.74
C PRO A 76 -4.67 -0.87 21.29
N PRO A 77 -4.93 0.25 21.98
CA PRO A 77 -4.14 1.46 21.81
C PRO A 77 -2.64 1.18 21.94
N HIS A 78 -1.83 1.88 21.14
CA HIS A 78 -0.39 1.65 21.04
C HIS A 78 0.33 1.67 22.41
N GLU A 79 -0.03 2.61 23.28
CA GLU A 79 0.49 2.72 24.65
C GLU A 79 0.23 1.47 25.50
N GLN A 80 -0.95 0.84 25.35
CA GLN A 80 -1.31 -0.35 26.11
C GLN A 80 -0.55 -1.57 25.62
N PHE A 81 -0.30 -1.65 24.30
CA PHE A 81 0.55 -2.69 23.74
C PHE A 81 1.99 -2.58 24.28
N ILE A 82 2.58 -1.38 24.25
CA ILE A 82 3.92 -1.14 24.79
C ILE A 82 4.00 -1.54 26.27
N ALA A 83 3.04 -1.08 27.08
CA ALA A 83 3.03 -1.37 28.52
C ALA A 83 3.00 -2.87 28.82
N ARG A 84 2.32 -3.68 27.98
CA ARG A 84 2.19 -5.13 28.17
C ARG A 84 3.34 -5.95 27.58
N THR A 85 4.01 -5.47 26.53
CA THR A 85 4.92 -6.30 25.72
C THR A 85 6.37 -5.82 25.75
N CYS A 86 6.62 -4.52 25.76
CA CYS A 86 7.97 -3.97 25.53
C CYS A 86 8.21 -2.64 26.25
N ALA A 87 7.70 -2.48 27.47
CA ALA A 87 7.89 -1.27 28.26
C ALA A 87 9.39 -1.00 28.50
N ALA A 88 9.85 0.17 28.04
CA ALA A 88 11.22 0.62 28.26
C ALA A 88 11.36 1.27 29.64
N PRO A 89 12.51 1.11 30.34
CA PRO A 89 12.78 1.85 31.55
C PRO A 89 12.86 3.36 31.25
N PRO A 90 12.54 4.22 32.22
CA PRO A 90 12.65 5.67 32.02
C PRO A 90 14.09 6.04 31.67
N PRO A 91 14.30 7.05 30.79
CA PRO A 91 15.63 7.51 30.44
C PRO A 91 16.36 7.95 31.70
N ARG A 92 17.62 7.52 31.87
CA ARG A 92 18.46 8.01 32.96
C ARG A 92 18.86 9.44 32.64
N VAL A 93 18.30 10.39 33.39
CA VAL A 93 18.73 11.78 33.37
C VAL A 93 19.82 11.93 34.42
N SER A 94 21.04 12.25 33.97
CA SER A 94 22.17 12.64 34.83
C SER A 94 22.04 14.08 35.27
#